data_AF-A0A3E0PYM8-F1
#
_entry.id   AF-A0A3E0PYM8-F1
#
_cell.length_a   1.000
_cell.length_b   1.000
_cell.length_c   1.000
_cell.angle_alpha   90.00
_cell.angle_beta   90.00
_cell.angle_gamma   90.00
#
_symmetry.space_group_name_H-M   'P 1'
#
loop_
_entity.id
_entity.type
_entity.pdbx_description
1 polymer ?
#
loop_
_entity_poly.entity_id
_entity_poly.type
_entity_poly.pdbx_seq_one_letter_code
_entity_poly.pdbx_strand_id
1 'polypeptide(L)'
;MTDSHCSRRDFARRLALGTGSLALAGTSVVADENTPEGESGKDSEKEADAPPAPEAEDYLLASLLLSYPSEHLTDAMLVGIRSQLSRSRRQAERLRSVSLDNSDEPAFVFRAYRKD
;
A
#
# COMPACT_ATOMS: atom_id res chain seq x y z
N MET A 1 18.31 29.69 -10.39
CA MET A 1 17.59 28.47 -9.98
C MET A 1 17.29 28.61 -8.51
N THR A 2 16.05 28.96 -8.15
CA THR A 2 15.66 29.24 -6.75
C THR A 2 15.04 27.99 -6.16
N ASP A 3 15.76 27.35 -5.24
CA ASP A 3 15.26 26.25 -4.41
C ASP A 3 14.16 26.79 -3.49
N SER A 4 12.91 26.58 -3.90
CA SER A 4 11.74 26.88 -3.08
C SER A 4 11.63 25.86 -1.96
N HIS A 5 12.22 26.16 -0.80
CA HIS A 5 12.02 25.38 0.42
C HIS A 5 10.54 25.42 0.81
N CYS A 6 9.82 24.32 0.56
CA CYS A 6 8.43 24.18 0.95
C CYS A 6 8.35 24.13 2.49
N SER A 7 7.88 25.22 3.11
CA SER A 7 7.66 25.28 4.54
C SER A 7 6.51 24.34 4.92
N ARG A 8 6.73 23.46 5.91
CA ARG A 8 5.71 22.55 6.48
C ARG A 8 4.43 23.30 6.87
N ARG A 9 4.58 24.58 7.23
CA ARG A 9 3.48 25.47 7.64
C ARG A 9 2.57 25.87 6.47
N ASP A 10 3.13 26.06 5.28
CA ASP A 10 2.36 26.40 4.07
C ASP A 10 1.65 25.16 3.50
N PHE A 11 2.24 23.99 3.64
CA PHE A 11 1.58 22.72 3.34
C PHE A 11 0.36 22.49 4.26
N ALA A 12 0.51 22.71 5.57
CA ALA A 12 -0.59 22.58 6.53
C ALA A 12 -1.74 23.57 6.28
N ARG A 13 -1.42 24.82 5.88
CA ARG A 13 -2.45 25.79 5.47
C ARG A 13 -3.24 25.34 4.24
N ARG A 14 -2.56 24.74 3.25
CA ARG A 14 -3.22 24.26 2.03
C ARG A 14 -4.14 23.07 2.31
N LEU A 15 -3.76 22.16 3.20
CA LEU A 15 -4.62 21.06 3.62
C LEU A 15 -5.85 21.54 4.41
N ALA A 16 -5.67 22.48 5.34
CA ALA A 16 -6.77 22.98 6.16
C ALA A 16 -7.82 23.78 5.33
N LEU A 17 -7.39 24.44 4.26
CA LEU A 17 -8.31 25.14 3.34
C LEU A 17 -8.96 24.19 2.31
N GLY A 18 -8.34 23.06 2.01
CA GLY A 18 -8.82 22.09 1.01
C GLY A 18 -9.94 21.16 1.49
N THR A 19 -10.11 20.99 2.81
CA THR A 19 -11.14 20.09 3.38
C THR A 19 -12.51 20.75 3.58
N GLY A 20 -12.69 22.01 3.20
CA GLY A 20 -13.92 22.79 3.46
C GLY A 20 -15.02 22.72 2.40
N SER A 21 -14.84 22.02 1.28
CA SER A 21 -15.76 22.09 0.12
C SER A 21 -16.37 20.75 -0.33
N LEU A 22 -16.47 19.76 0.56
CA LEU A 22 -17.10 18.46 0.27
C LEU A 22 -18.19 18.07 1.28
N ALA A 23 -18.94 19.05 1.80
CA ALA A 23 -20.03 18.84 2.75
C ALA A 23 -21.40 19.40 2.30
N LEU A 24 -21.63 19.59 0.99
CA LEU A 24 -22.93 20.01 0.45
C LEU A 24 -23.23 19.36 -0.91
N ALA A 25 -23.63 18.10 -0.92
CA ALA A 25 -24.44 17.51 -2.00
C ALA A 25 -25.16 16.24 -1.50
N GLY A 26 -26.43 16.37 -1.10
CA GLY A 26 -27.39 15.26 -1.16
C GLY A 26 -28.07 14.83 0.15
N THR A 27 -28.81 15.72 0.82
CA THR A 27 -29.93 15.32 1.70
C THR A 27 -31.24 15.89 1.17
N SER A 28 -32.06 15.03 0.58
CA SER A 28 -33.52 15.02 0.55
C SER A 28 -33.89 13.67 -0.11
N VAL A 29 -34.77 12.80 0.40
CA VAL A 29 -36.15 13.00 0.88
C VAL A 29 -36.52 11.76 1.72
N VAL A 30 -37.00 12.03 2.94
CA VAL A 30 -38.19 11.49 3.64
C VAL A 30 -38.47 9.97 3.60
N ALA A 31 -38.62 9.40 4.79
CA ALA A 31 -39.24 8.12 5.07
C ALA A 31 -40.68 8.04 4.53
N ASP A 32 -41.02 6.95 3.84
CA ASP A 32 -42.40 6.47 3.77
C ASP A 32 -42.41 4.93 3.75
N GLU A 33 -43.27 4.39 4.59
CA GLU A 33 -43.46 2.98 4.91
C GLU A 33 -44.70 2.52 4.15
N ASN A 34 -44.56 1.62 3.15
CA ASN A 34 -45.65 0.77 2.66
C ASN A 34 -45.12 -0.33 1.70
N THR A 35 -45.25 -1.58 2.13
CA THR A 35 -45.17 -2.85 1.35
C THR A 35 -46.35 -2.92 0.33
N PRO A 36 -46.33 -3.69 -0.79
CA PRO A 36 -46.15 -5.15 -0.80
C PRO A 36 -45.38 -5.77 -2.01
N GLU A 37 -45.12 -7.06 -1.83
CA GLU A 37 -44.64 -8.16 -2.69
C GLU A 37 -44.67 -8.01 -4.22
N GLY A 38 -43.61 -8.51 -4.85
CA GLY A 38 -43.54 -8.79 -6.28
C GLY A 38 -42.35 -9.70 -6.60
N GLU A 39 -42.58 -11.01 -6.60
CA GLU A 39 -41.68 -12.01 -7.17
C GLU A 39 -41.41 -11.70 -8.65
N SER A 40 -40.15 -11.66 -9.07
CA SER A 40 -39.67 -12.20 -10.36
C SER A 40 -38.20 -11.87 -10.58
N GLY A 41 -37.45 -12.85 -11.07
CA GLY A 41 -36.12 -12.64 -11.63
C GLY A 41 -34.98 -13.09 -10.74
N LYS A 42 -34.83 -14.42 -10.58
CA LYS A 42 -33.49 -15.01 -10.45
C LYS A 42 -32.76 -14.76 -11.77
N ASP A 43 -32.23 -13.56 -11.95
CA ASP A 43 -31.15 -13.35 -12.88
C ASP A 43 -29.92 -13.99 -12.24
N SER A 44 -29.62 -15.20 -12.72
CA SER A 44 -28.34 -15.84 -12.48
C SER A 44 -27.30 -14.99 -13.22
N GLU A 45 -26.86 -13.91 -12.57
CA GLU A 45 -25.62 -13.24 -12.92
C GLU A 45 -24.55 -14.32 -12.88
N LYS A 46 -24.09 -14.72 -14.06
CA LYS A 46 -22.79 -15.36 -14.21
C LYS A 46 -21.81 -14.40 -13.55
N GLU A 47 -21.35 -14.73 -12.35
CA GLU A 47 -20.15 -14.16 -11.77
C GLU A 47 -19.08 -14.27 -12.85
N ALA A 48 -18.86 -13.16 -13.56
CA ALA A 48 -17.68 -12.99 -14.37
C ALA A 48 -16.53 -13.12 -13.37
N ASP A 49 -15.68 -14.10 -13.61
CA ASP A 49 -14.48 -14.40 -12.84
C ASP A 49 -13.60 -13.15 -12.82
N ALA A 50 -13.85 -12.28 -11.84
CA ALA A 50 -13.11 -11.05 -11.68
C ALA A 50 -11.67 -11.43 -11.32
N PRO A 51 -10.66 -10.82 -11.94
CA PRO A 51 -9.28 -11.15 -11.61
C PRO A 51 -9.07 -10.96 -10.11
N PRO A 52 -8.32 -11.86 -9.45
CA PRO A 52 -8.10 -11.78 -8.02
C PRO A 52 -7.51 -10.41 -7.67
N ALA A 53 -7.93 -9.86 -6.54
CA ALA A 53 -7.40 -8.60 -6.05
C ALA A 53 -5.87 -8.69 -5.93
N PRO A 54 -5.13 -7.66 -6.37
CA PRO A 54 -3.67 -7.67 -6.31
C PRO A 54 -3.16 -7.79 -4.88
N GLU A 55 -2.15 -8.64 -4.68
CA GLU A 55 -1.52 -8.83 -3.38
C GLU A 55 -0.46 -7.75 -3.11
N ALA A 56 -0.01 -7.64 -1.86
CA ALA A 56 1.07 -6.70 -1.49
C ALA A 56 2.35 -6.93 -2.32
N GLU A 57 2.65 -8.19 -2.64
CA GLU A 57 3.78 -8.60 -3.46
C GLU A 57 3.67 -8.07 -4.90
N ASP A 58 2.46 -7.91 -5.44
CA ASP A 58 2.24 -7.39 -6.79
C ASP A 58 2.58 -5.90 -6.87
N TYR A 59 2.22 -5.13 -5.84
CA TYR A 59 2.60 -3.71 -5.75
C TYR A 59 4.11 -3.53 -5.58
N LEU A 60 4.77 -4.40 -4.80
CA LEU A 60 6.23 -4.37 -4.62
C LEU A 60 6.97 -4.76 -5.90
N LEU A 61 6.46 -5.75 -6.65
CA LEU A 61 7.01 -6.10 -7.94
C LEU A 61 6.85 -4.95 -8.94
N ALA A 62 5.66 -4.31 -8.99
CA ALA A 62 5.42 -3.17 -9.85
C ALA A 62 6.35 -1.99 -9.55
N SER A 63 6.58 -1.67 -8.27
CA SER A 63 7.51 -0.60 -7.88
C SER A 63 8.96 -0.91 -8.24
N LEU A 64 9.35 -2.19 -8.14
CA LEU A 64 10.68 -2.66 -8.55
C LEU A 64 10.86 -2.54 -10.06
N LEU A 65 9.87 -2.92 -10.86
CA LEU A 65 9.90 -2.79 -12.32
C LEU A 65 9.92 -1.33 -12.78
N LEU A 66 9.22 -0.44 -12.05
CA LEU A 66 9.28 1.00 -12.32
C LEU A 66 10.67 1.59 -12.03
N SER A 67 11.31 1.13 -10.95
CA SER A 67 12.63 1.62 -10.51
C SER A 67 13.78 1.02 -11.33
N TYR A 68 13.61 -0.22 -11.81
CA TYR A 68 14.60 -0.98 -12.57
C TYR A 68 13.98 -1.61 -13.81
N PRO A 69 13.65 -0.82 -14.85
CA PRO A 69 13.16 -1.35 -16.10
C PRO A 69 14.22 -2.24 -16.74
N SER A 70 13.86 -3.47 -17.11
CA SER A 70 14.77 -4.40 -17.78
C SER A 70 14.02 -5.21 -18.82
N GLU A 71 14.55 -5.25 -20.04
CA GLU A 71 14.01 -6.05 -21.15
C GLU A 71 14.38 -7.54 -21.04
N HIS A 72 15.29 -7.89 -20.13
CA HIS A 72 15.78 -9.27 -19.96
C HIS A 72 15.02 -10.06 -18.89
N LEU A 73 13.99 -9.46 -18.28
CA LEU A 73 13.15 -10.15 -17.30
C LEU A 73 12.12 -11.02 -18.02
N THR A 74 12.37 -12.32 -18.00
CA THR A 74 11.41 -13.31 -18.48
C THR A 74 10.29 -13.52 -17.45
N ASP A 75 9.13 -14.01 -17.90
CA ASP A 75 7.99 -14.28 -17.02
C ASP A 75 8.35 -15.27 -15.88
N ALA A 76 9.17 -16.28 -16.19
CA ALA A 76 9.66 -17.21 -15.19
C ALA A 76 10.49 -16.52 -14.10
N MET A 77 11.29 -15.51 -14.47
CA MET A 77 12.04 -14.70 -13.51
C MET A 77 11.11 -13.82 -12.68
N LEU A 78 10.08 -13.22 -13.28
CA LEU A 78 9.09 -12.41 -12.55
C LEU A 78 8.34 -13.23 -11.50
N VAL A 79 7.93 -14.46 -11.84
CA VAL A 79 7.34 -15.41 -10.88
C VAL A 79 8.33 -15.74 -9.77
N GLY A 80 9.60 -15.96 -10.11
CA GLY A 80 10.68 -16.18 -9.15
C GLY A 80 10.82 -15.02 -8.17
N ILE A 81 10.89 -13.78 -8.67
CA ILE A 81 11.00 -12.55 -7.88
C ILE A 81 9.77 -12.39 -6.98
N ARG A 82 8.56 -12.58 -7.51
CA ARG A 82 7.33 -12.52 -6.70
C ARG A 82 7.37 -13.52 -5.55
N SER A 83 7.79 -14.76 -5.81
CA SER A 83 7.90 -15.79 -4.79
C SER A 83 8.93 -15.43 -3.70
N GLN A 84 10.04 -14.79 -4.09
CA GLN A 84 11.07 -14.31 -3.17
C GLN A 84 10.56 -13.14 -2.33
N LEU A 85 9.84 -12.18 -2.94
CA LEU A 85 9.21 -11.07 -2.21
C LEU A 85 8.25 -11.59 -1.13
N SER A 86 7.43 -12.59 -1.44
CA SER A 86 6.52 -13.19 -0.45
C SER A 86 7.28 -13.83 0.73
N ARG A 87 8.36 -14.59 0.44
CA ARG A 87 9.20 -15.20 1.49
C ARG A 87 9.89 -14.15 2.34
N SER A 88 10.50 -13.14 1.72
CA SER A 88 11.18 -12.05 2.41
C SER A 88 10.21 -11.27 3.31
N ARG A 89 8.99 -11.00 2.85
CA ARG A 89 7.95 -10.33 3.65
C ARG A 89 7.61 -11.16 4.90
N ARG A 90 7.33 -12.46 4.74
CA ARG A 90 7.06 -13.36 5.88
C ARG A 90 8.23 -13.42 6.85
N GLN A 91 9.46 -13.43 6.35
CA GLN A 91 10.66 -13.41 7.18
C GLN A 91 10.82 -12.08 7.93
N ALA A 92 10.57 -10.95 7.26
CA ALA A 92 10.61 -9.64 7.88
C ALA A 92 9.59 -9.50 9.01
N GLU A 93 8.36 -9.99 8.82
CA GLU A 93 7.35 -10.00 9.89
C GLU A 93 7.77 -10.85 11.08
N ARG A 94 8.42 -12.00 10.84
CA ARG A 94 9.00 -12.82 11.92
C ARG A 94 10.11 -12.07 12.67
N LEU A 95 11.02 -11.40 11.95
CA LEU A 95 12.08 -10.62 12.58
C LEU A 95 11.53 -9.44 13.38
N ARG A 96 10.48 -8.78 12.87
CA ARG A 96 9.80 -7.67 13.54
C ARG A 96 9.13 -8.09 14.85
N SER A 97 8.77 -9.37 14.99
CA SER A 97 8.19 -9.89 16.23
C SER A 97 9.19 -10.02 17.39
N VAL A 98 10.50 -9.94 17.10
CA VAL A 98 11.55 -9.97 18.12
C VAL A 98 11.59 -8.61 18.82
N SER A 99 11.31 -8.60 20.13
CA SER A 99 11.47 -7.41 20.96
C SER A 99 12.95 -7.12 21.14
N LEU A 100 13.38 -5.93 20.75
CA LEU A 100 14.73 -5.43 20.99
C LEU A 100 14.65 -4.21 21.91
N ASP A 101 15.57 -4.12 22.85
CA ASP A 101 15.83 -2.89 23.59
C ASP A 101 16.88 -2.04 22.84
N ASN A 102 16.88 -0.74 23.05
CA ASN A 102 17.90 0.14 22.46
C ASN A 102 19.31 -0.15 22.97
N SER A 103 19.42 -0.93 24.06
CA SER A 103 20.68 -1.44 24.59
C SER A 103 21.18 -2.71 23.89
N ASP A 104 20.36 -3.34 23.03
CA ASP A 104 20.76 -4.53 22.28
C ASP A 104 21.74 -4.14 21.18
N GLU A 105 23.01 -4.49 21.38
CA GLU A 105 24.07 -4.25 20.42
C GLU A 105 23.96 -5.17 19.20
N PRO A 106 24.41 -4.72 18.01
CA PRO A 106 24.48 -5.61 16.86
C PRO A 106 25.46 -6.76 17.16
N ALA A 107 25.19 -7.93 16.58
CA ALA A 107 26.03 -9.13 16.77
C ALA A 107 27.52 -8.91 16.42
N PHE A 108 27.81 -7.90 15.59
CA PHE A 108 29.16 -7.48 15.28
C PHE A 108 29.27 -5.95 15.26
N VAL A 109 30.22 -5.42 16.03
CA VAL A 109 30.62 -4.00 16.02
C VAL A 109 32.03 -3.91 15.46
N PHE A 110 32.18 -3.19 14.34
CA PHE A 110 33.50 -2.91 13.78
C PHE A 110 34.29 -1.99 14.72
N ARG A 111 35.52 -2.41 15.09
CA ARG A 111 36.45 -1.58 15.85
C ARG A 111 37.63 -1.18 14.96
N ALA A 112 37.72 0.11 14.64
CA ALA A 112 38.86 0.65 13.92
C ALA A 112 40.11 0.58 14.80
N TYR A 113 41.17 -0.07 14.32
CA TYR A 113 42.45 -0.10 15.02
C TYR A 113 43.12 1.27 14.99
N ARG A 114 43.54 1.77 16.16
CA ARG A 114 44.47 2.90 16.29
C ARG A 114 45.71 2.40 17.02
N LYS A 115 46.88 2.64 16.43
CA LYS A 115 48.17 2.40 17.07
C LYS A 115 48.48 3.65 17.89
N ASP A 116 48.46 3.51 19.22
CA ASP A 116 49.02 4.52 20.13
C ASP A 116 50.56 4.55 20.00
#